data_AF-A0A9C8SZ64-F1
#
_entry.id   AF-A0A9C8SZ64-F1
#
_cell.length_a   1.000
_cell.length_b   1.000
_cell.length_c   1.000
_cell.angle_alpha   90.00
_cell.angle_beta   90.00
_cell.angle_gamma   90.00
#
_symmetry.space_group_name_H-M   'P 1'
#
loop_
_entity.id
_entity.type
_entity.pdbx_description
1 polymer ?
#
loop_
_entity_poly.entity_id
_entity_poly.type
_entity_poly.pdbx_seq_one_letter_code
_entity_poly.pdbx_strand_id
1 'polypeptide(L)'
;MNRGQGMAGARQDWFARRRDQFMRSLVADLFRLVLRFQEMYEIYLDCCRSDRVAGCPDLLSRKMALARERIWKRLDAMVGSETDKGPLWQLKDICHRLW
;
A
#
# COMPACT_ATOMS: atom_id res chain seq x y z
N MET A 1 2.41 -43.69 29.66
CA MET A 1 3.29 -42.60 29.19
C MET A 1 3.06 -42.39 27.70
N ASN A 2 2.44 -41.26 27.30
CA ASN A 2 2.33 -40.88 25.89
C ASN A 2 2.46 -39.35 25.78
N ARG A 3 3.70 -38.83 25.83
CA ARG A 3 4.04 -37.39 25.78
C ARG A 3 4.76 -37.01 24.48
N GLY A 4 4.42 -37.66 23.36
CA GLY A 4 5.09 -37.44 22.06
C GLY A 4 4.29 -36.59 21.05
N GLN A 5 2.96 -36.52 21.16
CA GLN A 5 2.11 -35.92 20.11
C GLN A 5 1.71 -34.45 20.33
N GLY A 6 1.85 -33.91 21.55
CA GLY A 6 1.41 -32.53 21.86
C GLY A 6 2.30 -31.42 21.30
N MET A 7 3.60 -31.68 21.10
CA MET A 7 4.55 -30.63 20.65
C MET A 7 4.54 -30.39 19.13
N ALA A 8 4.23 -31.41 18.33
CA ALA A 8 4.18 -31.27 16.87
C ALA A 8 2.95 -30.46 16.42
N GLY A 9 1.77 -30.73 17.03
CA GLY A 9 0.55 -29.95 16.79
C GLY A 9 0.67 -28.50 17.27
N ALA A 10 1.27 -28.27 18.44
CA ALA A 10 1.50 -26.92 18.95
C ALA A 10 2.41 -26.07 18.04
N ARG A 11 3.41 -26.69 17.39
CA ARG A 11 4.31 -26.03 16.44
C ARG A 11 3.62 -25.70 15.11
N GLN A 12 2.78 -26.60 14.61
CA GLN A 12 1.97 -26.36 13.42
C GLN A 12 0.92 -25.27 13.65
N ASP A 13 0.27 -25.25 14.81
CA ASP A 13 -0.68 -24.19 15.18
C ASP A 13 0.00 -22.83 15.40
N TRP A 14 1.22 -22.82 15.92
CA TRP A 14 2.00 -21.59 16.06
C TRP A 14 2.38 -21.02 14.69
N PHE A 15 2.83 -21.87 13.77
CA PHE A 15 3.19 -21.45 12.41
C PHE A 15 1.96 -21.00 11.60
N ALA A 16 0.86 -21.75 11.70
CA ALA A 16 -0.40 -21.41 11.05
C ALA A 16 -0.94 -20.06 11.53
N ARG A 17 -0.94 -19.83 12.85
CA ARG A 17 -1.36 -18.53 13.43
C ARG A 17 -0.48 -17.37 12.96
N ARG A 18 0.84 -17.57 12.91
CA ARG A 18 1.77 -16.55 12.42
C ARG A 18 1.56 -16.24 10.94
N ARG A 19 1.32 -17.26 10.12
CA ARG A 19 0.99 -17.11 8.70
C ARG A 19 -0.35 -16.40 8.51
N ASP A 20 -1.37 -16.75 9.28
CA ASP A 20 -2.70 -16.11 9.18
C ASP A 20 -2.63 -14.63 9.57
N GLN A 21 -1.91 -14.32 10.65
CA GLN A 21 -1.69 -12.93 11.06
C GLN A 21 -0.91 -12.14 10.00
N PHE A 22 0.13 -12.76 9.41
CA PHE A 22 0.87 -12.19 8.30
C PHE A 22 -0.03 -11.90 7.10
N MET A 23 -0.80 -12.90 6.64
CA MET A 23 -1.67 -12.75 5.46
C MET A 23 -2.74 -11.69 5.67
N ARG A 24 -3.34 -11.63 6.87
CA ARG A 24 -4.30 -10.56 7.21
C ARG A 24 -3.67 -9.17 7.14
N SER A 25 -2.44 -9.03 7.64
CA SER A 25 -1.71 -7.75 7.62
C SER A 25 -1.35 -7.36 6.19
N LEU A 26 -0.82 -8.30 5.41
CA LEU A 26 -0.48 -8.11 4.00
C LEU A 26 -1.69 -7.67 3.17
N VAL A 27 -2.82 -8.36 3.31
CA VAL A 27 -4.05 -8.04 2.59
C VAL A 27 -4.59 -6.67 3.01
N ALA A 28 -4.57 -6.36 4.31
CA ALA A 28 -5.00 -5.05 4.79
C ALA A 28 -4.12 -3.91 4.22
N ASP A 29 -2.80 -4.08 4.19
CA ASP A 29 -1.88 -3.07 3.67
C ASP A 29 -1.96 -2.94 2.14
N LEU A 30 -2.19 -4.05 1.43
CA LEU A 30 -2.50 -4.02 0.01
C LEU A 30 -3.77 -3.21 -0.28
N PHE A 31 -4.85 -3.43 0.47
CA PHE A 31 -6.09 -2.66 0.29
C PHE A 31 -5.89 -1.17 0.59
N ARG A 32 -5.14 -0.83 1.65
CA ARG A 32 -4.78 0.57 1.93
C ARG A 32 -4.02 1.20 0.76
N LEU A 33 -3.08 0.48 0.17
CA LEU A 33 -2.32 0.95 -0.98
C LEU A 33 -3.21 1.17 -2.20
N VAL A 34 -4.12 0.23 -2.50
CA VAL A 34 -5.07 0.36 -3.61
C VAL A 34 -5.96 1.59 -3.42
N LEU A 35 -6.48 1.80 -2.20
CA LEU A 35 -7.29 2.99 -1.89
C LEU A 35 -6.50 4.29 -2.11
N ARG A 36 -5.24 4.36 -1.66
CA ARG A 36 -4.38 5.54 -1.90
C ARG A 36 -4.10 5.77 -3.38
N PHE A 37 -3.92 4.71 -4.15
CA PHE A 37 -3.77 4.81 -5.59
C PHE A 37 -5.05 5.33 -6.25
N GLN A 38 -6.22 4.84 -5.85
CA GLN A 38 -7.52 5.31 -6.35
C GLN A 38 -7.72 6.81 -6.08
N GLU A 39 -7.45 7.27 -4.85
CA GLU A 39 -7.52 8.71 -4.49
C GLU A 39 -6.62 9.57 -5.41
N MET A 40 -5.41 9.08 -5.71
CA MET A 40 -4.48 9.77 -6.59
C MET A 40 -4.98 9.77 -8.05
N TYR A 41 -5.53 8.64 -8.50
CA TYR A 41 -6.06 8.50 -9.86
C TYR A 41 -7.30 9.37 -10.08
N GLU A 42 -8.15 9.56 -9.08
CA GLU A 42 -9.27 10.50 -9.14
C GLU A 42 -8.81 11.93 -9.38
N ILE A 43 -7.73 12.38 -8.71
CA ILE A 43 -7.14 13.70 -8.95
C ILE A 43 -6.69 13.84 -10.41
N TYR A 44 -6.09 12.78 -10.96
CA TYR A 44 -5.71 12.75 -12.37
C TYR A 44 -6.92 12.84 -13.30
N LEU A 45 -7.98 12.05 -13.04
CA LEU A 45 -9.22 12.08 -13.83
C LEU A 45 -9.91 13.45 -13.77
N ASP A 46 -9.91 14.13 -12.62
CA ASP A 46 -10.45 15.49 -12.49
C ASP A 46 -9.71 16.47 -13.41
N CYS A 47 -8.39 16.31 -13.57
CA CYS A 47 -7.60 17.11 -14.50
C CYS A 47 -8.03 16.85 -15.95
N CYS A 48 -8.25 15.59 -16.33
CA CYS A 48 -8.77 15.22 -17.65
C CYS A 48 -10.14 15.83 -17.95
N ARG A 49 -10.99 15.99 -16.92
CA ARG A 49 -12.35 16.54 -17.07
C ARG A 49 -12.35 18.06 -17.18
N SER A 50 -11.41 18.73 -16.54
CA SER A 50 -11.37 20.19 -16.47
C SER A 50 -10.82 20.84 -17.74
N ASP A 51 -9.85 20.21 -18.40
CA ASP A 51 -9.41 20.62 -19.74
C ASP A 51 -10.37 19.96 -20.75
N ARG A 52 -11.33 20.73 -21.28
CA ARG A 52 -12.27 20.30 -22.35
C ARG A 52 -11.58 19.95 -23.69
N VAL A 53 -10.28 19.67 -23.67
CA VAL A 53 -9.46 19.31 -24.81
C VAL A 53 -9.31 17.81 -24.79
N ALA A 54 -9.71 17.14 -25.87
CA ALA A 54 -9.49 15.71 -26.06
C ALA A 54 -7.99 15.39 -26.02
N GLY A 55 -7.49 14.96 -24.86
CA GLY A 55 -6.07 14.68 -24.68
C GLY A 55 -5.72 14.24 -23.26
N CYS A 56 -4.56 13.59 -23.13
CA CYS A 56 -3.96 13.30 -21.82
C CYS A 56 -3.59 14.62 -21.15
N PRO A 57 -4.03 14.91 -19.90
CA PRO A 57 -3.66 16.16 -19.24
C PRO A 57 -2.14 16.21 -19.06
N ASP A 58 -1.52 17.26 -19.57
CA ASP A 58 -0.12 17.52 -19.30
C ASP A 58 0.05 17.95 -17.84
N LEU A 59 0.36 16.97 -16.98
CA LEU A 59 0.63 17.17 -15.55
C LEU A 59 1.86 18.05 -15.30
N LEU A 60 2.73 18.23 -16.28
CA LEU A 60 3.91 19.10 -16.16
C LEU A 60 3.60 20.55 -16.54
N SER A 61 2.45 20.80 -17.17
CA SER A 61 2.02 22.16 -17.50
C SER A 61 1.90 23.04 -16.26
N ARG A 62 2.11 24.35 -16.44
CA ARG A 62 1.96 25.34 -15.35
C ARG A 62 0.52 25.39 -14.83
N LYS A 63 -0.47 25.13 -15.70
CA LYS A 63 -1.90 25.11 -15.34
C LYS A 63 -2.24 24.02 -14.32
N MET A 64 -1.51 22.90 -14.35
CA MET A 64 -1.74 21.74 -13.49
C MET A 64 -0.90 21.75 -12.20
N ALA A 65 -0.31 22.90 -11.82
CA ALA A 65 0.57 22.99 -10.64
C ALA A 65 -0.10 22.49 -9.34
N LEU A 66 -1.35 22.87 -9.09
CA LEU A 66 -2.09 22.45 -7.89
C LEU A 66 -2.41 20.94 -7.91
N ALA A 67 -2.78 20.39 -9.06
CA ALA A 67 -3.02 18.96 -9.19
C ALA A 67 -1.74 18.15 -9.01
N ARG A 68 -0.64 18.61 -9.62
CA ARG A 68 0.69 18.02 -9.46
C ARG A 68 1.14 18.03 -8.00
N GLU A 69 0.93 19.13 -7.29
CA GLU A 69 1.22 19.20 -5.85
C GLU A 69 0.38 18.19 -5.05
N ARG A 70 -0.92 18.07 -5.34
CA ARG A 70 -1.79 17.09 -4.68
C ARG A 70 -1.37 15.65 -4.95
N ILE A 71 -1.04 15.32 -6.20
CA ILE A 71 -0.52 14.00 -6.59
C ILE A 71 0.80 13.73 -5.86
N TRP A 72 1.72 14.70 -5.84
CA TRP A 72 2.99 14.55 -5.14
C TRP A 72 2.81 14.34 -3.64
N LYS A 73 1.94 15.09 -2.97
CA LYS A 73 1.65 14.88 -1.55
C LYS A 73 1.10 13.48 -1.27
N ARG A 74 0.30 12.90 -2.19
CA ARG A 74 -0.22 11.54 -2.04
C ARG A 74 0.86 10.48 -2.28
N LEU A 75 1.72 10.67 -3.27
CA LEU A 75 2.89 9.83 -3.50
C LEU A 75 3.84 9.85 -2.29
N ASP A 76 4.14 11.05 -1.80
CA ASP A 76 4.98 11.27 -0.62
C ASP A 76 4.40 10.57 0.61
N ALA A 77 3.09 10.69 0.86
CA ALA A 77 2.43 9.96 1.95
C ALA A 77 2.41 8.42 1.76
N MET A 78 2.39 7.92 0.51
CA MET A 78 2.44 6.48 0.23
C MET A 78 3.83 5.88 0.49
N VAL A 79 4.88 6.63 0.16
CA VAL A 79 6.28 6.24 0.41
C VAL A 79 6.63 6.46 1.88
N GLY A 80 6.23 7.60 2.42
CA GLY A 80 6.62 8.11 3.73
C GLY A 80 8.10 8.46 3.79
N SER A 81 8.63 8.51 5.00
CA SER A 81 10.04 8.75 5.31
C SER A 81 10.65 7.56 6.05
N GLU A 82 11.96 7.62 6.28
CA GLU A 82 12.65 6.62 7.07
C GLU A 82 12.13 6.55 8.52
N THR A 83 11.74 7.71 9.08
CA THR A 83 11.20 7.85 10.45
C THR A 83 9.68 7.66 10.53
N ASP A 84 8.95 7.90 9.44
CA ASP A 84 7.50 7.74 9.35
C ASP A 84 7.14 6.98 8.07
N LYS A 85 7.15 5.64 8.17
CA LYS A 85 7.07 4.73 7.02
C LYS A 85 5.67 4.71 6.43
N GLY A 86 5.57 5.06 5.15
CA GLY A 86 4.33 5.00 4.40
C GLY A 86 3.91 3.55 4.07
N PRO A 87 2.67 3.36 3.58
CA PRO A 87 2.13 2.05 3.19
C PRO A 87 3.04 1.22 2.28
N LEU A 88 3.72 1.84 1.30
CA LEU A 88 4.64 1.12 0.39
C LEU A 88 5.85 0.56 1.14
N TRP A 89 6.38 1.34 2.08
CA TRP A 89 7.50 0.91 2.90
C TRP A 89 7.08 -0.22 3.84
N GLN A 90 5.91 -0.10 4.47
CA GLN A 90 5.37 -1.13 5.36
C GLN A 90 5.15 -2.45 4.60
N LEU A 91 4.59 -2.39 3.40
CA LEU A 91 4.42 -3.55 2.53
C LEU A 91 5.77 -4.22 2.21
N LYS A 92 6.78 -3.43 1.84
CA LYS A 92 8.15 -3.93 1.61
C LYS A 92 8.71 -4.63 2.85
N ASP A 93 8.60 -4.01 4.02
CA ASP A 93 9.11 -4.55 5.29
C ASP A 93 8.38 -5.84 5.70
N ILE A 94 7.08 -5.93 5.43
CA ILE A 94 6.29 -7.15 5.66
C ILE A 94 6.76 -8.27 4.74
N CYS A 95 6.89 -8.02 3.43
CA CYS A 95 7.38 -9.01 2.48
C CYS A 95 8.79 -9.53 2.84
N HIS A 96 9.69 -8.67 3.34
CA HIS A 96 11.01 -9.08 3.81
C HIS A 96 11.00 -9.95 5.07
N ARG A 97 9.92 -9.96 5.86
CA ARG A 97 9.81 -10.85 7.05
C ARG A 97 9.42 -12.29 6.69
N LEU A 98 9.09 -12.57 5.43
CA LEU A 98 8.81 -13.91 4.93
C LEU A 98 10.07 -14.67 4.48
N TRP A 99 11.15 -13.93 4.20
CA TRP A 99 12.45 -14.46 3.80
C TRP A 99 13.42 -14.42 4.98
#